data_AF-A0A928MMS3-F1
#
_entry.id   AF-A0A928MMS3-F1
#
_cell.length_a   1.000
_cell.length_b   1.000
_cell.length_c   1.000
_cell.angle_alpha   90.00
_cell.angle_beta   90.00
_cell.angle_gamma   90.00
#
_symmetry.space_group_name_H-M   'P 1'
#
loop_
_entity.id
_entity.type
_entity.pdbx_description
1 polymer ?
#
loop_
_entity_poly.entity_id
_entity_poly.type
_entity_poly.pdbx_seq_one_letter_code
_entity_poly.pdbx_strand_id
1 'polypeptide(L)'
;MSRITIKKPYRRWLFGGLGFHNSEATMTPVMTATFLEERVLKCFREISPTFSRVFGGFADWTREAMDHFADYYDKTFRQSGTLLYMVPGRMPMPTGEFDLEEYCEKTAANLEYLIKERKCNKIRYFCVTNELSAGNTYAYLAKHLDFFGRLHDGLYRAFLRHGLDVGLLATDCSEEKNYHQIKWAIDNLDEITTDYCTHLYLQKYQPGDPEAYEYCRSLFAGLTEQVLRKHKRYILGEYGIFPQERNMLGDAMVNDVSYAVAKPENDGLHAIAAAEMGLAILNSGTFAGAYWTLFDYPDPFIREDGDSPEEKGRYEVARFSGHGLNIRYNKHGLIKWDGDPGKPSRAALYTLGYMTKLFKKGSRVMDCSWDDDSLRAGAITNEDGSFSLCVINWAGEDRRVELELEHFLDKPLRRYDFSADKVPYNDFCDLQPHSERLACDRNTTITLGPRSVTFFTTDYVERTPSTIENVRVENGRLVWQACIDREHCYYRVYAVSQPGKEMQIASTVAESCAIPDSNGCYRVASVDRYGNEGI
;
A
#
# COMPACT_ATOMS: atom_id res chain seq x y z
N MET A 1 -6.51 14.78 -31.76
CA MET A 1 -6.69 13.38 -31.33
C MET A 1 -5.32 12.94 -30.89
N SER A 2 -5.16 12.61 -29.61
CA SER A 2 -3.88 12.21 -29.04
C SER A 2 -3.71 10.71 -29.19
N ARG A 3 -2.50 10.19 -29.00
CA ARG A 3 -2.18 8.77 -29.14
C ARG A 3 -1.40 8.26 -27.94
N ILE A 4 -1.72 7.03 -27.51
CA ILE A 4 -0.93 6.25 -26.56
C ILE A 4 -0.56 4.93 -27.24
N THR A 5 0.73 4.67 -27.35
CA THR A 5 1.26 3.42 -27.90
C THR A 5 1.79 2.52 -26.79
N ILE A 6 1.38 1.25 -26.80
CA ILE A 6 1.69 0.26 -25.76
C ILE A 6 2.34 -0.95 -26.43
N LYS A 7 3.65 -1.11 -26.22
CA LYS A 7 4.48 -2.14 -26.86
C LYS A 7 5.00 -3.14 -25.86
N LYS A 8 5.35 -4.32 -26.38
CA LYS A 8 6.07 -5.35 -25.62
C LYS A 8 7.57 -5.01 -25.69
N PRO A 9 8.20 -4.56 -24.59
CA PRO A 9 9.61 -4.22 -24.65
C PRO A 9 10.45 -5.49 -24.88
N TYR A 10 11.61 -5.31 -25.51
CA TYR A 10 12.58 -6.39 -25.74
C TYR A 10 13.03 -7.03 -24.42
N ARG A 11 13.25 -6.21 -23.38
CA ARG A 11 13.49 -6.66 -22.00
C ARG A 11 12.29 -6.32 -21.14
N ARG A 12 11.62 -7.35 -20.62
CA ARG A 12 10.52 -7.17 -19.66
C ARG A 12 11.06 -7.35 -18.26
N TRP A 13 11.09 -6.26 -17.51
CA TRP A 13 11.40 -6.32 -16.09
C TRP A 13 10.17 -6.79 -15.32
N LEU A 14 10.39 -7.60 -14.29
CA LEU A 14 9.34 -8.01 -13.38
C LEU A 14 9.10 -6.90 -12.37
N PHE A 15 7.85 -6.48 -12.26
CA PHE A 15 7.38 -5.57 -11.25
C PHE A 15 6.99 -6.36 -10.00
N GLY A 16 7.52 -5.95 -8.86
CA GLY A 16 7.24 -6.43 -7.52
C GLY A 16 5.91 -5.95 -6.95
N GLY A 17 5.27 -4.96 -7.60
CA GLY A 17 3.95 -4.45 -7.27
C GLY A 17 3.99 -3.07 -6.59
N LEU A 18 2.85 -2.39 -6.62
CA LEU A 18 2.58 -1.27 -5.72
C LEU A 18 1.94 -1.78 -4.43
N GLY A 19 2.05 -0.99 -3.38
CA GLY A 19 1.54 -1.31 -2.06
C GLY A 19 1.56 -0.11 -1.13
N PHE A 20 1.60 -0.41 0.17
CA PHE A 20 1.55 0.60 1.22
C PHE A 20 2.61 0.34 2.29
N HIS A 21 2.91 1.35 3.11
CA HIS A 21 3.36 1.04 4.45
C HIS A 21 2.16 0.63 5.31
N ASN A 22 2.01 -0.67 5.60
CA ASN A 22 0.92 -1.21 6.38
C ASN A 22 1.24 -1.17 7.89
N SER A 23 1.16 0.03 8.46
CA SER A 23 1.46 0.27 9.88
C SER A 23 0.40 -0.33 10.80
N GLU A 24 -0.82 -0.47 10.29
CA GLU A 24 -1.97 -0.99 11.03
C GLU A 24 -1.76 -2.43 11.52
N ALA A 25 -0.81 -3.17 10.92
CA ALA A 25 -0.42 -4.52 11.33
C ALA A 25 0.09 -4.58 12.78
N THR A 26 0.58 -3.47 13.33
CA THR A 26 0.99 -3.36 14.75
C THR A 26 0.02 -2.52 15.58
N MET A 27 -1.19 -2.25 15.08
CA MET A 27 -2.18 -1.38 15.72
C MET A 27 -3.50 -2.09 16.05
N THR A 28 -3.62 -3.39 15.75
CA THR A 28 -4.84 -4.16 16.03
C THR A 28 -5.32 -4.12 17.48
N PRO A 29 -4.46 -4.01 18.52
CA PRO A 29 -4.92 -3.95 19.91
C PRO A 29 -5.80 -2.74 20.26
N VAL A 30 -5.75 -1.66 19.46
CA VAL A 30 -6.54 -0.43 19.71
C VAL A 30 -7.70 -0.27 18.73
N MET A 31 -7.98 -1.27 17.89
CA MET A 31 -9.09 -1.22 16.93
C MET A 31 -10.36 -1.80 17.55
N THR A 32 -11.50 -1.14 17.29
CA THR A 32 -12.81 -1.76 17.52
C THR A 32 -13.00 -2.94 16.57
N ALA A 33 -13.80 -3.94 16.95
CA ALA A 33 -14.11 -5.06 16.06
C ALA A 33 -14.74 -4.59 14.74
N THR A 34 -15.68 -3.63 14.81
CA THR A 34 -16.31 -3.02 13.64
C THR A 34 -15.28 -2.36 12.73
N PHE A 35 -14.36 -1.55 13.26
CA PHE A 35 -13.33 -0.91 12.43
C PHE A 35 -12.40 -1.95 11.78
N LEU A 36 -11.98 -2.96 12.55
CA LEU A 36 -11.13 -4.03 12.04
C LEU A 36 -11.82 -4.81 10.91
N GLU A 37 -13.08 -5.22 11.10
CA GLU A 37 -13.80 -6.10 10.17
C GLU A 37 -14.39 -5.36 8.95
N GLU A 38 -14.96 -4.18 9.17
CA GLU A 38 -15.70 -3.42 8.15
C GLU A 38 -14.84 -2.41 7.39
N ARG A 39 -13.65 -2.08 7.90
CA ARG A 39 -12.72 -1.16 7.23
C ARG A 39 -11.39 -1.84 6.95
N VAL A 40 -10.69 -2.29 7.99
CA VAL A 40 -9.29 -2.73 7.84
C VAL A 40 -9.16 -4.00 7.01
N LEU A 41 -9.73 -5.10 7.48
CA LEU A 41 -9.64 -6.40 6.81
C LEU A 41 -10.41 -6.40 5.48
N LYS A 42 -11.58 -5.78 5.45
CA LYS A 42 -12.39 -5.64 4.22
C LYS A 42 -11.59 -4.95 3.12
N CYS A 43 -11.06 -3.74 3.38
CA CYS A 43 -10.36 -2.99 2.33
C CYS A 43 -9.04 -3.67 1.95
N PHE A 44 -8.34 -4.28 2.91
CA PHE A 44 -7.15 -5.07 2.60
C PHE A 44 -7.47 -6.23 1.64
N ARG A 45 -8.56 -6.97 1.87
CA ARG A 45 -8.98 -8.08 0.99
C ARG A 45 -9.46 -7.60 -0.37
N GLU A 46 -10.18 -6.48 -0.43
CA GLU A 46 -10.66 -5.91 -1.69
C GLU A 46 -9.52 -5.39 -2.58
N ILE A 47 -8.55 -4.68 -1.99
CA ILE A 47 -7.37 -4.14 -2.69
C ILE A 47 -6.36 -5.25 -2.98
N SER A 48 -6.16 -6.16 -2.03
CA SER A 48 -5.23 -7.30 -2.10
C SER A 48 -3.80 -6.89 -2.51
N PRO A 49 -3.11 -6.01 -1.74
CA PRO A 49 -1.76 -5.57 -2.08
C PRO A 49 -0.79 -6.75 -2.12
N THR A 50 0.05 -6.79 -3.15
CA THR A 50 1.03 -7.88 -3.35
C THR A 50 2.45 -7.54 -2.91
N PHE A 51 2.67 -6.30 -2.49
CA PHE A 51 3.86 -5.77 -1.83
C PHE A 51 3.43 -4.89 -0.65
N SER A 52 4.14 -4.96 0.47
CA SER A 52 3.93 -4.07 1.62
C SER A 52 5.24 -3.83 2.35
N ARG A 53 5.43 -2.57 2.77
CA ARG A 53 6.40 -2.22 3.79
C ARG A 53 5.71 -2.23 5.15
N VAL A 54 6.35 -2.73 6.20
CA VAL A 54 5.72 -2.82 7.53
C VAL A 54 6.72 -2.51 8.64
N PHE A 55 6.23 -1.91 9.71
CA PHE A 55 6.98 -1.90 10.96
C PHE A 55 7.01 -3.29 11.59
N GLY A 56 8.21 -3.74 11.96
CA GLY A 56 8.44 -5.03 12.60
C GLY A 56 9.91 -5.41 12.71
N GLY A 57 10.18 -6.63 13.19
CA GLY A 57 11.55 -7.11 13.42
C GLY A 57 12.29 -6.35 14.52
N PHE A 58 11.57 -5.84 15.51
CA PHE A 58 12.15 -5.14 16.65
C PHE A 58 13.02 -6.11 17.48
N ALA A 59 14.20 -5.66 17.94
CA ALA A 59 15.05 -6.48 18.81
C ALA A 59 14.39 -6.73 20.18
N ASP A 60 13.52 -5.83 20.62
CA ASP A 60 12.80 -5.92 21.91
C ASP A 60 11.31 -6.27 21.73
N TRP A 61 10.96 -6.93 20.63
CA TRP A 61 9.58 -7.33 20.35
C TRP A 61 9.08 -8.35 21.39
N THR A 62 7.93 -8.10 21.99
CA THR A 62 7.28 -9.05 22.88
C THR A 62 6.67 -10.21 22.09
N ARG A 63 6.53 -11.38 22.71
CA ARG A 63 5.85 -12.53 22.10
C ARG A 63 4.40 -12.19 21.74
N GLU A 64 3.68 -11.55 22.64
CA GLU A 64 2.29 -11.10 22.43
C GLU A 64 2.14 -10.16 21.22
N ALA A 65 2.98 -9.15 21.08
CA ALA A 65 2.93 -8.24 19.93
C ALA A 65 3.31 -8.94 18.61
N MET A 66 4.24 -9.90 18.65
CA MET A 66 4.52 -10.76 17.49
C MET A 66 3.33 -11.64 17.14
N ASP A 67 2.58 -12.10 18.14
CA ASP A 67 1.40 -12.91 17.93
C ASP A 67 0.26 -12.11 17.31
N HIS A 68 0.02 -10.87 17.78
CA HIS A 68 -0.93 -9.95 17.16
C HIS A 68 -0.57 -9.64 15.70
N PHE A 69 0.71 -9.38 15.42
CA PHE A 69 1.19 -9.17 14.05
C PHE A 69 0.94 -10.41 13.17
N ALA A 70 1.26 -11.61 13.68
CA ALA A 70 1.06 -12.84 12.94
C ALA A 70 -0.43 -13.15 12.71
N ASP A 71 -1.32 -12.83 13.66
CA ASP A 71 -2.76 -12.98 13.48
C ASP A 71 -3.30 -12.00 12.42
N TYR A 72 -2.78 -10.76 12.38
CA TYR A 72 -3.08 -9.84 11.29
C TYR A 72 -2.57 -10.39 9.96
N TYR A 73 -1.32 -10.87 9.91
CA TYR A 73 -0.70 -11.47 8.73
C TYR A 73 -1.54 -12.60 8.12
N ASP A 74 -2.13 -13.44 8.97
CA ASP A 74 -2.98 -14.57 8.58
C ASP A 74 -4.27 -14.10 7.90
N LYS A 75 -4.84 -13.00 8.40
CA LYS A 75 -6.08 -12.40 7.90
C LYS A 75 -5.86 -11.52 6.66
N THR A 76 -4.62 -11.13 6.37
CA THR A 76 -4.26 -10.17 5.31
C THR A 76 -3.17 -10.70 4.37
N PHE A 77 -1.90 -10.52 4.72
CA PHE A 77 -0.73 -10.73 3.86
C PHE A 77 -0.62 -12.15 3.31
N ARG A 78 -1.01 -13.17 4.10
CA ARG A 78 -0.99 -14.55 3.65
C ARG A 78 -1.96 -14.79 2.50
N GLN A 79 -3.18 -14.24 2.61
CA GLN A 79 -4.25 -14.44 1.64
C GLN A 79 -3.94 -13.76 0.31
N SER A 80 -3.41 -12.54 0.36
CA SER A 80 -3.01 -11.77 -0.84
C SER A 80 -1.64 -12.19 -1.40
N GLY A 81 -0.92 -13.09 -0.72
CA GLY A 81 0.42 -13.49 -1.10
C GLY A 81 1.44 -12.33 -1.08
N THR A 82 1.21 -11.33 -0.22
CA THR A 82 1.94 -10.06 -0.15
C THR A 82 3.40 -10.27 0.21
N LEU A 83 4.33 -9.74 -0.60
CA LEU A 83 5.76 -9.68 -0.28
C LEU A 83 6.00 -8.62 0.79
N LEU A 84 6.62 -8.99 1.91
CA LEU A 84 6.87 -8.08 3.01
C LEU A 84 8.31 -7.61 3.07
N TYR A 85 8.43 -6.29 3.15
CA TYR A 85 9.63 -5.57 3.55
C TYR A 85 9.43 -5.03 4.97
N MET A 86 10.16 -5.59 5.94
CA MET A 86 10.10 -5.16 7.33
C MET A 86 11.19 -4.14 7.66
N VAL A 87 10.84 -3.17 8.50
CA VAL A 87 11.79 -2.25 9.11
C VAL A 87 11.46 -2.08 10.59
N PRO A 88 12.45 -1.95 11.49
CA PRO A 88 12.15 -1.59 12.85
C PRO A 88 11.73 -0.12 12.84
N GLY A 89 10.52 0.14 13.33
CA GLY A 89 10.03 1.50 13.48
C GLY A 89 10.88 2.33 14.44
N ARG A 90 11.68 1.70 15.30
CA ARG A 90 12.63 2.33 16.23
C ARG A 90 13.84 1.42 16.48
N MET A 91 14.95 2.02 16.86
CA MET A 91 16.14 1.33 17.34
C MET A 91 16.67 2.04 18.59
N PRO A 92 17.19 1.30 19.59
CA PRO A 92 17.93 1.92 20.69
C PRO A 92 19.05 2.83 20.16
N MET A 93 19.29 3.95 20.84
CA MET A 93 20.42 4.83 20.47
C MET A 93 21.73 4.04 20.59
N PRO A 94 22.59 4.04 19.56
CA PRO A 94 23.88 3.37 19.62
C PRO A 94 24.91 4.18 20.42
N THR A 95 24.70 4.27 21.72
CA THR A 95 25.66 4.86 22.68
C THR A 95 26.64 3.78 23.19
N GLY A 96 27.52 4.11 24.15
CA GLY A 96 28.55 3.18 24.63
C GLY A 96 28.04 1.88 25.27
N GLU A 97 26.76 1.79 25.60
CA GLU A 97 26.11 0.60 26.16
C GLU A 97 25.43 -0.26 25.07
N PHE A 98 25.43 0.18 23.80
CA PHE A 98 24.79 -0.56 22.72
C PHE A 98 25.60 -1.80 22.34
N ASP A 99 25.06 -2.96 22.68
CA ASP A 99 25.59 -4.23 22.22
C ASP A 99 25.03 -4.57 20.83
N LEU A 100 25.91 -4.44 19.83
CA LEU A 100 25.59 -4.72 18.44
C LEU A 100 25.28 -6.19 18.20
N GLU A 101 26.03 -7.10 18.83
CA GLU A 101 25.86 -8.54 18.63
C GLU A 101 24.54 -8.99 19.26
N GLU A 102 24.26 -8.55 20.48
CA GLU A 102 22.99 -8.84 21.16
C GLU A 102 21.79 -8.29 20.37
N TYR A 103 21.88 -7.07 19.84
CA TYR A 103 20.82 -6.50 18.99
C TYR A 103 20.55 -7.37 17.77
N CYS A 104 21.61 -7.76 17.04
CA CYS A 104 21.49 -8.57 15.83
C CYS A 104 20.89 -9.94 16.12
N GLU A 105 21.34 -10.61 17.19
CA GLU A 105 20.83 -11.93 17.59
C GLU A 105 19.36 -11.87 18.01
N LYS A 106 18.96 -10.86 18.79
CA LYS A 106 17.55 -10.71 19.18
C LYS A 106 16.65 -10.46 17.98
N THR A 107 17.07 -9.59 17.05
CA THR A 107 16.32 -9.36 15.81
C THR A 107 16.19 -10.65 14.99
N ALA A 108 17.28 -11.41 14.83
CA ALA A 108 17.25 -12.69 14.13
C ALA A 108 16.32 -13.71 14.81
N ALA A 109 16.41 -13.88 16.14
CA ALA A 109 15.55 -14.78 16.90
C ALA A 109 14.06 -14.41 16.81
N ASN A 110 13.72 -13.12 16.79
CA ASN A 110 12.33 -12.66 16.63
C ASN A 110 11.80 -12.92 15.22
N LEU A 111 12.62 -12.68 14.18
CA LEU A 111 12.26 -13.03 12.81
C LEU A 111 12.16 -14.55 12.62
N GLU A 112 13.01 -15.33 13.26
CA GLU A 112 12.93 -16.79 13.27
C GLU A 112 11.61 -17.28 13.83
N TYR A 113 11.17 -16.74 14.97
CA TYR A 113 9.86 -17.06 15.53
C TYR A 113 8.73 -16.80 14.53
N LEU A 114 8.69 -15.60 13.93
CA LEU A 114 7.64 -15.26 12.98
C LEU A 114 7.67 -16.16 11.73
N ILE A 115 8.84 -16.40 11.17
CA ILE A 115 8.97 -17.13 9.90
C ILE A 115 8.82 -18.64 10.12
N LYS A 116 9.56 -19.20 11.07
CA LYS A 116 9.63 -20.65 11.26
C LYS A 116 8.53 -21.20 12.15
N GLU A 117 8.11 -20.48 13.19
CA GLU A 117 7.06 -20.95 14.11
C GLU A 117 5.68 -20.46 13.66
N ARG A 118 5.50 -19.15 13.49
CA ARG A 118 4.23 -18.53 13.06
C ARG A 118 3.96 -18.59 11.55
N LYS A 119 4.92 -19.11 10.76
CA LYS A 119 4.80 -19.32 9.30
C LYS A 119 4.52 -18.04 8.50
N CYS A 120 5.09 -16.92 8.93
CA CYS A 120 5.07 -15.64 8.20
C CYS A 120 6.07 -15.63 7.02
N ASN A 121 6.00 -16.65 6.14
CA ASN A 121 7.00 -16.94 5.11
C ASN A 121 7.14 -15.88 4.00
N LYS A 122 6.27 -14.86 4.00
CA LYS A 122 6.34 -13.75 3.03
C LYS A 122 7.18 -12.57 3.50
N ILE A 123 7.70 -12.62 4.74
CA ILE A 123 8.79 -11.75 5.19
C ILE A 123 10.02 -12.11 4.38
N ARG A 124 10.42 -11.21 3.47
CA ARG A 124 11.52 -11.46 2.52
C ARG A 124 12.63 -10.42 2.61
N TYR A 125 12.31 -9.23 3.08
CA TYR A 125 13.28 -8.16 3.23
C TYR A 125 13.24 -7.59 4.63
N PHE A 126 14.42 -7.19 5.12
CA PHE A 126 14.59 -6.44 6.35
C PHE A 126 15.58 -5.29 6.11
N CYS A 127 15.28 -4.09 6.61
CA CYS A 127 16.26 -3.02 6.74
C CYS A 127 16.34 -2.62 8.20
N VAL A 128 17.54 -2.37 8.72
CA VAL A 128 17.75 -1.95 10.11
C VAL A 128 17.26 -0.52 10.38
N THR A 129 17.04 0.27 9.33
CA THR A 129 16.59 1.66 9.44
C THR A 129 15.26 1.83 8.75
N ASN A 130 14.32 2.53 9.40
CA ASN A 130 13.14 3.04 8.70
C ASN A 130 13.51 4.19 7.76
N GLU A 131 14.41 5.07 8.20
CA GLU A 131 14.89 6.18 7.38
C GLU A 131 16.29 6.54 7.86
N LEU A 132 17.34 6.09 7.18
CA LEU A 132 18.72 6.26 7.67
C LEU A 132 19.06 7.72 8.03
N SER A 133 18.42 8.69 7.37
CA SER A 133 18.65 10.12 7.57
C SER A 133 17.68 10.84 8.51
N ALA A 134 16.70 10.15 9.13
CA ALA A 134 15.63 10.79 9.89
C ALA A 134 15.50 10.32 11.34
N GLY A 135 15.01 11.21 12.22
CA GLY A 135 14.90 10.96 13.66
C GLY A 135 16.27 10.89 14.37
N ASN A 136 16.25 10.78 15.70
CA ASN A 136 17.48 10.88 16.50
C ASN A 136 18.44 9.70 16.29
N THR A 137 17.93 8.46 16.31
CA THR A 137 18.75 7.25 16.19
C THR A 137 19.33 7.07 14.79
N TYR A 138 18.50 7.18 13.76
CA TYR A 138 18.98 6.90 12.41
C TYR A 138 19.83 8.06 11.89
N ALA A 139 19.51 9.32 12.17
CA ALA A 139 20.37 10.45 11.81
C ALA A 139 21.78 10.36 12.44
N TYR A 140 21.94 9.65 13.56
CA TYR A 140 23.26 9.26 14.06
C TYR A 140 23.94 8.28 13.09
N LEU A 141 23.29 7.18 12.71
CA LEU A 141 23.82 6.20 11.75
C LEU A 141 24.19 6.83 10.39
N ALA A 142 23.42 7.79 9.88
CA ALA A 142 23.76 8.52 8.65
C ALA A 142 25.11 9.27 8.74
N LYS A 143 25.51 9.72 9.94
CA LYS A 143 26.81 10.36 10.19
C LYS A 143 27.92 9.35 10.51
N HIS A 144 27.54 8.08 10.75
CA HIS A 144 28.41 7.00 11.19
C HIS A 144 28.20 5.76 10.30
N LEU A 145 28.36 5.92 8.98
CA LEU A 145 28.10 4.86 8.01
C LEU A 145 28.95 3.59 8.25
N ASP A 146 30.17 3.72 8.76
CA ASP A 146 30.98 2.56 9.18
C ASP A 146 30.28 1.71 10.24
N PHE A 147 29.61 2.35 11.20
CA PHE A 147 28.84 1.65 12.22
C PHE A 147 27.54 1.06 11.65
N PHE A 148 26.86 1.76 10.75
CA PHE A 148 25.75 1.18 9.98
C PHE A 148 26.19 -0.08 9.21
N GLY A 149 27.36 -0.06 8.57
CA GLY A 149 27.93 -1.21 7.87
C GLY A 149 28.20 -2.39 8.80
N ARG A 150 28.74 -2.14 10.00
CA ARG A 150 28.92 -3.17 11.03
C ARG A 150 27.59 -3.75 11.52
N LEU A 151 26.56 -2.93 11.70
CA LEU A 151 25.21 -3.39 12.04
C LEU A 151 24.63 -4.27 10.94
N HIS A 152 24.79 -3.87 9.67
CA HIS A 152 24.32 -4.62 8.51
C HIS A 152 25.02 -5.99 8.39
N ASP A 153 26.34 -6.05 8.55
CA ASP A 153 27.11 -7.30 8.60
C ASP A 153 26.74 -8.17 9.82
N GLY A 154 26.54 -7.57 10.99
CA GLY A 154 26.08 -8.27 12.19
C GLY A 154 24.73 -8.98 11.97
N LEU A 155 23.75 -8.27 11.39
CA LEU A 155 22.45 -8.82 11.04
C LEU A 155 22.56 -9.92 9.98
N TYR A 156 23.39 -9.71 8.94
CA TYR A 156 23.61 -10.71 7.90
C TYR A 156 24.10 -12.03 8.50
N ARG A 157 25.12 -11.96 9.38
CA ARG A 157 25.68 -13.14 10.04
C ARG A 157 24.70 -13.79 11.00
N ALA A 158 23.92 -13.01 11.76
CA ALA A 158 22.89 -13.53 12.64
C ALA A 158 21.80 -14.26 11.84
N PHE A 159 21.35 -13.70 10.71
CA PHE A 159 20.38 -14.35 9.83
C PHE A 159 20.90 -15.68 9.29
N LEU A 160 22.17 -15.75 8.89
CA LEU A 160 22.80 -17.01 8.48
C LEU A 160 22.85 -18.04 9.61
N ARG A 161 23.24 -17.64 10.83
CA ARG A 161 23.25 -18.55 12.01
C ARG A 161 21.87 -19.10 12.33
N HIS A 162 20.85 -18.25 12.24
CA HIS A 162 19.46 -18.62 12.42
C HIS A 162 18.85 -19.28 11.17
N GLY A 163 19.59 -19.49 10.07
CA GLY A 163 19.09 -20.10 8.84
C GLY A 163 17.87 -19.36 8.25
N LEU A 164 17.88 -18.03 8.30
CA LEU A 164 16.82 -17.17 7.76
C LEU A 164 17.13 -16.80 6.31
N ASP A 165 16.18 -17.08 5.41
CA ASP A 165 16.20 -16.63 4.02
C ASP A 165 15.50 -15.27 3.89
N VAL A 166 16.07 -14.27 4.56
CA VAL A 166 15.62 -12.86 4.56
C VAL A 166 16.75 -12.00 4.02
N GLY A 167 16.46 -11.26 2.96
CA GLY A 167 17.41 -10.32 2.36
C GLY A 167 17.52 -9.02 3.15
N LEU A 168 18.72 -8.49 3.28
CA LEU A 168 18.92 -7.16 3.85
C LEU A 168 18.78 -6.07 2.78
N LEU A 169 18.03 -5.01 3.08
CA LEU A 169 17.98 -3.81 2.24
C LEU A 169 18.88 -2.71 2.78
N ALA A 170 19.38 -1.88 1.86
CA ALA A 170 20.10 -0.67 2.22
C ALA A 170 19.70 0.51 1.30
N THR A 171 19.68 1.75 1.76
CA THR A 171 19.81 2.20 3.14
C THR A 171 18.47 2.68 3.69
N ASP A 172 17.41 2.60 2.90
CA ASP A 172 16.11 3.19 3.25
C ASP A 172 16.22 4.71 3.48
N CYS A 173 17.12 5.39 2.78
CA CYS A 173 17.32 6.82 3.01
C CYS A 173 16.15 7.64 2.45
N SER A 174 15.76 8.69 3.18
CA SER A 174 14.74 9.65 2.76
C SER A 174 15.38 10.92 2.22
N GLU A 175 14.69 11.55 1.26
CA GLU A 175 15.09 12.79 0.58
C GLU A 175 16.27 12.64 -0.40
N GLU A 176 16.16 13.28 -1.57
CA GLU A 176 17.13 13.17 -2.67
C GLU A 176 18.56 13.51 -2.25
N LYS A 177 18.74 14.53 -1.39
CA LYS A 177 20.05 14.96 -0.88
C LYS A 177 20.83 13.83 -0.17
N ASN A 178 20.14 12.81 0.34
CA ASN A 178 20.73 11.69 1.06
C ASN A 178 21.01 10.48 0.16
N TYR A 179 20.65 10.50 -1.13
CA TYR A 179 20.82 9.33 -2.02
C TYR A 179 22.28 8.95 -2.29
N HIS A 180 23.24 9.81 -1.91
CA HIS A 180 24.65 9.42 -1.85
C HIS A 180 24.90 8.21 -0.92
N GLN A 181 24.01 7.96 0.05
CA GLN A 181 24.07 6.79 0.94
C GLN A 181 23.84 5.47 0.18
N ILE A 182 23.04 5.47 -0.89
CA ILE A 182 22.89 4.30 -1.77
C ILE A 182 24.19 3.98 -2.46
N LYS A 183 24.87 4.99 -3.01
CA LYS A 183 26.18 4.80 -3.63
C LYS A 183 27.19 4.25 -2.61
N TRP A 184 27.22 4.80 -1.40
CA TRP A 184 28.09 4.28 -0.35
C TRP A 184 27.78 2.81 -0.03
N ALA A 185 26.51 2.42 0.09
CA ALA A 185 26.13 1.03 0.34
C ALA A 185 26.48 0.09 -0.84
N ILE A 186 26.37 0.55 -2.08
CA ILE A 186 26.83 -0.18 -3.28
C ILE A 186 28.35 -0.39 -3.26
N ASP A 187 29.11 0.59 -2.80
CA ASP A 187 30.57 0.49 -2.81
C ASP A 187 31.11 -0.35 -1.63
N ASN A 188 30.37 -0.45 -0.52
CA ASN A 188 30.88 -1.02 0.74
C ASN A 188 30.13 -2.27 1.25
N LEU A 189 28.86 -2.46 0.88
CA LEU A 189 27.99 -3.51 1.46
C LEU A 189 27.36 -4.45 0.42
N ASP A 190 27.71 -4.30 -0.86
CA ASP A 190 27.09 -5.04 -1.97
C ASP A 190 27.13 -6.56 -1.78
N GLU A 191 28.18 -7.14 -1.19
CA GLU A 191 28.23 -8.60 -1.02
C GLU A 191 27.15 -9.15 -0.07
N ILE A 192 26.65 -8.33 0.86
CA ILE A 192 25.72 -8.73 1.92
C ILE A 192 24.35 -8.03 1.87
N THR A 193 24.21 -6.97 1.07
CA THR A 193 22.93 -6.31 0.78
C THR A 193 22.22 -7.05 -0.36
N THR A 194 20.95 -7.41 -0.21
CA THR A 194 20.17 -8.06 -1.27
C THR A 194 19.70 -7.07 -2.34
N ASP A 195 19.05 -5.98 -1.93
CA ASP A 195 18.50 -4.95 -2.82
C ASP A 195 18.60 -3.57 -2.15
N TYR A 196 18.33 -2.51 -2.89
CA TYR A 196 18.46 -1.14 -2.39
C TYR A 196 17.14 -0.40 -2.31
N CYS A 197 16.99 0.47 -1.31
CA CYS A 197 15.75 1.17 -1.02
C CYS A 197 15.97 2.64 -0.67
N THR A 198 15.11 3.52 -1.17
CA THR A 198 15.01 4.93 -0.77
C THR A 198 13.55 5.35 -0.63
N HIS A 199 13.32 6.54 -0.07
CA HIS A 199 12.01 7.18 -0.02
C HIS A 199 12.01 8.51 -0.75
N LEU A 200 10.85 8.91 -1.29
CA LEU A 200 10.66 10.23 -1.87
C LEU A 200 9.30 10.81 -1.48
N TYR A 201 9.34 11.98 -0.85
CA TYR A 201 8.15 12.76 -0.57
C TYR A 201 8.18 14.06 -1.38
N LEU A 202 7.25 14.19 -2.33
CA LEU A 202 7.17 15.39 -3.15
C LEU A 202 6.69 16.58 -2.32
N GLN A 203 7.59 17.55 -2.15
CA GLN A 203 7.31 18.86 -1.57
C GLN A 203 7.44 19.96 -2.64
N LYS A 204 8.45 19.83 -3.52
CA LYS A 204 8.75 20.82 -4.57
C LYS A 204 7.57 21.01 -5.54
N TYR A 205 7.02 19.90 -6.01
CA TYR A 205 5.96 19.87 -7.01
C TYR A 205 4.59 19.74 -6.35
N GLN A 206 3.58 20.39 -6.93
CA GLN A 206 2.19 20.30 -6.48
C GLN A 206 1.37 19.46 -7.47
N PRO A 207 0.20 18.93 -7.08
CA PRO A 207 -0.66 18.19 -8.01
C PRO A 207 -0.97 18.99 -9.27
N GLY A 208 -0.74 18.37 -10.44
CA GLY A 208 -0.93 18.97 -11.76
C GLY A 208 0.28 19.71 -12.33
N ASP A 209 1.41 19.74 -11.62
CA ASP A 209 2.66 20.28 -12.15
C ASP A 209 3.18 19.42 -13.32
N PRO A 210 3.39 19.98 -14.52
CA PRO A 210 3.76 19.20 -15.71
C PRO A 210 5.15 18.55 -15.60
N GLU A 211 6.05 19.07 -14.76
CA GLU A 211 7.40 18.53 -14.60
C GLU A 211 7.48 17.35 -13.62
N ALA A 212 6.46 17.19 -12.75
CA ALA A 212 6.52 16.26 -11.62
C ALA A 212 6.77 14.82 -12.04
N TYR A 213 6.06 14.34 -13.06
CA TYR A 213 6.21 12.99 -13.58
C TYR A 213 7.62 12.72 -14.09
N GLU A 214 8.14 13.59 -14.95
CA GLU A 214 9.43 13.35 -15.61
C GLU A 214 10.57 13.47 -14.61
N TYR A 215 10.47 14.40 -13.66
CA TYR A 215 11.40 14.47 -12.52
C TYR A 215 11.44 13.14 -11.75
N CYS A 216 10.27 12.63 -11.30
CA CYS A 216 10.21 11.38 -10.55
C CYS A 216 10.74 10.20 -11.37
N ARG A 217 10.28 10.06 -12.63
CA ARG A 217 10.63 8.96 -13.51
C ARG A 217 12.13 8.93 -13.77
N SER A 218 12.74 10.08 -14.08
CA SER A 218 14.18 10.19 -14.33
C SER A 218 15.00 9.93 -13.08
N LEU A 219 14.58 10.46 -11.92
CA LEU A 219 15.26 10.22 -10.64
C LEU A 219 15.28 8.71 -10.31
N PHE A 220 14.13 8.05 -10.40
CA PHE A 220 14.01 6.62 -10.11
C PHE A 220 14.74 5.74 -11.15
N ALA A 221 14.74 6.14 -12.41
CA ALA A 221 15.47 5.42 -13.46
C ALA A 221 16.99 5.48 -13.21
N GLY A 222 17.51 6.64 -12.78
CA GLY A 222 18.92 6.79 -12.42
C GLY A 222 19.34 5.94 -11.22
N LEU A 223 18.47 5.78 -10.22
CA LEU A 223 18.71 4.87 -9.08
C LEU A 223 18.65 3.40 -9.51
N THR A 224 17.64 3.06 -10.31
CA THR A 224 17.46 1.73 -10.88
C THR A 224 18.70 1.32 -11.71
N GLU A 225 19.22 2.20 -12.55
CA GLU A 225 20.40 1.91 -13.36
C GLU A 225 21.64 1.64 -12.49
N GLN A 226 21.84 2.41 -11.42
CA GLN A 226 22.97 2.23 -10.51
C GLN A 226 22.98 0.84 -9.87
N VAL A 227 21.83 0.36 -9.39
CA VAL A 227 21.72 -0.94 -8.71
C VAL A 227 21.72 -2.12 -9.69
N LEU A 228 21.18 -1.93 -10.90
CA LEU A 228 21.17 -2.96 -11.93
C LEU A 228 22.57 -3.35 -12.39
N ARG A 229 23.55 -2.43 -12.32
CA ARG A 229 24.97 -2.72 -12.57
C ARG A 229 25.56 -3.73 -11.58
N LYS A 230 24.89 -3.95 -10.45
CA LYS A 230 25.20 -4.98 -9.44
C LYS A 230 24.28 -6.19 -9.53
N HIS A 231 23.45 -6.28 -10.57
CA HIS A 231 22.44 -7.32 -10.74
C HIS A 231 21.37 -7.34 -9.63
N LYS A 232 21.05 -6.18 -9.07
CA LYS A 232 20.10 -5.99 -7.96
C LYS A 232 18.96 -5.06 -8.34
N ARG A 233 17.99 -4.96 -7.44
CA ARG A 233 16.76 -4.19 -7.61
C ARG A 233 16.78 -2.95 -6.75
N TYR A 234 16.01 -1.97 -7.22
CA TYR A 234 15.70 -0.74 -6.51
C TYR A 234 14.24 -0.77 -6.08
N ILE A 235 13.98 -0.44 -4.83
CA ILE A 235 12.65 -0.36 -4.22
C ILE A 235 12.44 1.08 -3.76
N LEU A 236 11.24 1.62 -3.98
CA LEU A 236 10.82 2.87 -3.35
C LEU A 236 9.98 2.52 -2.11
N GLY A 237 10.63 2.52 -0.94
CA GLY A 237 10.05 2.02 0.31
C GLY A 237 8.90 2.86 0.81
N GLU A 238 8.91 4.16 0.53
CA GLU A 238 7.86 5.09 0.87
C GLU A 238 7.79 6.19 -0.19
N TYR A 239 6.56 6.56 -0.57
CA TYR A 239 6.33 7.77 -1.32
C TYR A 239 5.03 8.46 -0.93
N GLY A 240 4.99 9.78 -1.15
CA GLY A 240 3.81 10.59 -0.89
C GLY A 240 4.01 12.03 -1.35
N ILE A 241 2.99 12.85 -1.12
CA ILE A 241 2.99 14.27 -1.45
C ILE A 241 2.67 15.05 -0.18
N PHE A 242 3.55 15.98 0.16
CA PHE A 242 3.41 16.89 1.28
C PHE A 242 3.07 18.30 0.79
N PRO A 243 2.36 19.12 1.59
CA PRO A 243 2.19 20.54 1.28
C PRO A 243 3.53 21.28 1.38
N GLN A 244 3.78 22.24 0.48
CA GLN A 244 4.98 23.11 0.52
C GLN A 244 5.12 23.88 1.84
N GLU A 245 3.99 24.27 2.42
CA GLU A 245 3.91 25.04 3.67
C GLU A 245 3.94 24.14 4.91
N ARG A 246 4.28 22.85 4.78
CA ARG A 246 4.38 21.94 5.94
C ARG A 246 5.34 22.58 6.94
N ASN A 247 4.84 22.80 8.16
CA ASN A 247 5.63 23.37 9.23
C ASN A 247 6.73 22.37 9.64
N MET A 248 7.92 22.53 9.07
CA MET A 248 9.13 21.75 9.36
C MET A 248 9.75 22.10 10.73
N LEU A 249 9.14 23.01 11.51
CA LEU A 249 9.64 23.42 12.83
C LEU A 249 9.33 22.39 13.94
N GLY A 250 8.61 21.30 13.66
CA GLY A 250 8.41 20.20 14.59
C GLY A 250 9.49 19.12 14.45
N ASP A 251 9.71 18.35 15.53
CA ASP A 251 10.54 17.14 15.47
C ASP A 251 10.05 16.21 14.34
N ALA A 252 10.99 15.52 13.67
CA ALA A 252 10.67 14.61 12.58
C ALA A 252 9.54 13.64 12.98
N MET A 253 8.55 13.49 12.11
CA MET A 253 7.40 12.59 12.25
C MET A 253 6.41 12.87 13.40
N VAL A 254 6.44 14.07 13.99
CA VAL A 254 5.35 14.51 14.89
C VAL A 254 4.07 14.79 14.09
N ASN A 255 4.20 15.33 12.88
CA ASN A 255 3.08 15.77 12.03
C ASN A 255 3.27 15.34 10.56
N ASP A 256 3.00 14.07 10.26
CA ASP A 256 2.97 13.48 8.92
C ASP A 256 1.59 13.65 8.29
N VAL A 257 1.36 14.81 7.68
CA VAL A 257 0.06 15.16 7.09
C VAL A 257 0.19 15.30 5.58
N SER A 258 -0.67 14.58 4.85
CA SER A 258 -0.68 14.58 3.40
C SER A 258 -1.15 15.91 2.82
N TYR A 259 -0.79 16.18 1.57
CA TYR A 259 -1.29 17.32 0.82
C TYR A 259 -2.83 17.40 0.84
N ALA A 260 -3.53 16.27 0.69
CA ALA A 260 -4.99 16.19 0.74
C ALA A 260 -5.60 16.61 2.08
N VAL A 261 -4.89 16.48 3.20
CA VAL A 261 -5.39 16.95 4.50
C VAL A 261 -5.16 18.44 4.66
N ALA A 262 -4.00 18.94 4.21
CA ALA A 262 -3.70 20.37 4.27
C ALA A 262 -4.54 21.19 3.29
N LYS A 263 -4.93 20.61 2.16
CA LYS A 263 -5.75 21.22 1.11
C LYS A 263 -6.89 20.27 0.70
N PRO A 264 -7.91 20.08 1.55
CA PRO A 264 -8.99 19.11 1.34
C PRO A 264 -9.81 19.37 0.07
N GLU A 265 -9.91 20.62 -0.38
CA GLU A 265 -10.53 20.98 -1.65
C GLU A 265 -9.80 20.39 -2.87
N ASN A 266 -8.53 19.99 -2.70
CA ASN A 266 -7.68 19.40 -3.73
C ASN A 266 -7.44 17.89 -3.54
N ASP A 267 -8.20 17.19 -2.67
CA ASP A 267 -8.04 15.75 -2.46
C ASP A 267 -8.15 14.95 -3.78
N GLY A 268 -9.08 15.36 -4.65
CA GLY A 268 -9.22 14.78 -5.99
C GLY A 268 -7.96 14.91 -6.85
N LEU A 269 -7.29 16.07 -6.82
CA LEU A 269 -6.05 16.30 -7.58
C LEU A 269 -4.86 15.56 -6.94
N HIS A 270 -4.81 15.52 -5.61
CA HIS A 270 -3.82 14.71 -4.87
C HIS A 270 -3.86 13.24 -5.29
N ALA A 271 -5.06 12.68 -5.41
CA ALA A 271 -5.25 11.29 -5.83
C ALA A 271 -4.69 11.00 -7.22
N ILE A 272 -4.78 11.95 -8.15
CA ILE A 272 -4.18 11.84 -9.50
C ILE A 272 -2.67 11.91 -9.42
N ALA A 273 -2.13 12.90 -8.71
CA ALA A 273 -0.68 13.08 -8.58
C ALA A 273 0.01 11.90 -7.89
N ALA A 274 -0.64 11.30 -6.89
CA ALA A 274 -0.11 10.11 -6.23
C ALA A 274 -0.12 8.88 -7.18
N ALA A 275 -1.13 8.75 -8.04
CA ALA A 275 -1.15 7.72 -9.07
C ALA A 275 -0.09 7.98 -10.17
N GLU A 276 0.14 9.25 -10.54
CA GLU A 276 1.19 9.66 -11.47
C GLU A 276 2.60 9.29 -10.95
N MET A 277 2.86 9.48 -9.65
CA MET A 277 4.08 8.97 -9.02
C MET A 277 4.16 7.43 -9.11
N GLY A 278 3.04 6.74 -8.90
CA GLY A 278 2.94 5.28 -9.12
C GLY A 278 3.33 4.88 -10.54
N LEU A 279 2.95 5.65 -11.57
CA LEU A 279 3.34 5.41 -12.95
C LEU A 279 4.82 5.70 -13.17
N ALA A 280 5.38 6.73 -12.54
CA ALA A 280 6.81 7.03 -12.59
C ALA A 280 7.65 5.90 -11.98
N ILE A 281 7.19 5.30 -10.87
CA ILE A 281 7.80 4.11 -10.26
C ILE A 281 7.79 2.94 -11.26
N LEU A 282 6.63 2.62 -11.83
CA LEU A 282 6.49 1.54 -12.80
C LEU A 282 7.39 1.75 -14.03
N ASN A 283 7.31 2.92 -14.65
CA ASN A 283 7.96 3.22 -15.93
C ASN A 283 9.47 3.48 -15.80
N SER A 284 9.99 3.65 -14.57
CA SER A 284 11.43 3.79 -14.31
C SER A 284 12.17 2.46 -14.18
N GLY A 285 11.44 1.34 -14.14
CA GLY A 285 12.01 0.02 -13.86
C GLY A 285 12.26 -0.25 -12.37
N THR A 286 11.74 0.60 -11.48
CA THR A 286 11.74 0.36 -10.04
C THR A 286 10.99 -0.95 -9.76
N PHE A 287 11.56 -1.82 -8.91
CA PHE A 287 10.97 -3.12 -8.65
C PHE A 287 9.64 -3.01 -7.91
N ALA A 288 9.55 -2.24 -6.84
CA ALA A 288 8.31 -2.09 -6.08
C ALA A 288 8.23 -0.70 -5.45
N GLY A 289 7.01 -0.26 -5.14
CA GLY A 289 6.75 1.02 -4.50
C GLY A 289 5.69 0.90 -3.41
N ALA A 290 5.89 1.54 -2.27
CA ALA A 290 4.88 1.63 -1.21
C ALA A 290 4.45 3.09 -0.98
N TYR A 291 3.17 3.37 -1.20
CA TYR A 291 2.59 4.65 -0.81
C TYR A 291 2.53 4.73 0.71
N TRP A 292 2.69 5.95 1.27
CA TRP A 292 3.01 6.11 2.69
C TRP A 292 2.14 5.26 3.62
N THR A 293 0.81 5.35 3.66
CA THR A 293 0.03 4.39 4.46
C THR A 293 -1.27 3.96 3.78
N LEU A 294 -1.78 2.78 4.15
CA LEU A 294 -3.12 2.35 3.75
C LEU A 294 -4.19 3.01 4.65
N PHE A 295 -3.92 3.07 5.97
CA PHE A 295 -4.78 3.70 6.96
C PHE A 295 -4.09 4.89 7.61
N ASP A 296 -4.88 5.90 7.95
CA ASP A 296 -4.46 6.96 8.87
C ASP A 296 -4.15 6.33 10.23
N TYR A 297 -3.34 7.03 11.03
CA TYR A 297 -3.10 6.62 12.41
C TYR A 297 -4.24 7.13 13.30
N PRO A 298 -4.49 6.48 14.45
CA PRO A 298 -5.30 7.08 15.50
C PRO A 298 -4.75 8.45 15.89
N ASP A 299 -5.63 9.29 16.42
CA ASP A 299 -5.18 10.53 17.07
C ASP A 299 -4.21 10.22 18.20
N PRO A 300 -3.26 11.13 18.51
CA PRO A 300 -2.23 10.85 19.49
C PRO A 300 -2.83 10.58 20.87
N PHE A 301 -2.28 9.59 21.57
CA PHE A 301 -2.71 9.19 22.90
C PHE A 301 -1.50 9.06 23.84
N ILE A 302 -1.78 9.15 25.14
CA ILE A 302 -0.74 9.04 26.16
C ILE A 302 -0.17 7.63 26.16
N ARG A 303 1.16 7.54 26.11
CA ARG A 303 1.91 6.27 26.18
C ARG A 303 2.19 5.93 27.65
N GLU A 304 1.19 5.38 28.33
CA GLU A 304 1.31 4.86 29.70
C GLU A 304 0.95 3.37 29.72
N ASP A 305 1.78 2.57 30.40
CA ASP A 305 1.48 1.16 30.65
C ASP A 305 0.55 1.09 31.86
N GLY A 306 -0.76 1.05 31.59
CA GLY A 306 -1.79 0.99 32.61
C GLY A 306 -2.21 -0.44 32.98
N ASP A 307 -3.18 -0.54 33.88
CA ASP A 307 -3.63 -1.83 34.42
C ASP A 307 -4.72 -2.49 33.56
N SER A 308 -5.44 -1.72 32.74
CA SER A 308 -6.50 -2.23 31.88
C SER A 308 -5.98 -2.79 30.54
N PRO A 309 -6.73 -3.71 29.89
CA PRO A 309 -6.38 -4.20 28.55
C PRO A 309 -6.27 -3.08 27.51
N GLU A 310 -7.09 -2.04 27.61
CA GLU A 310 -7.09 -0.89 26.70
C GLU A 310 -5.80 -0.07 26.84
N GLU A 311 -5.37 0.22 28.07
CA GLU A 311 -4.12 0.94 28.34
C GLU A 311 -2.90 0.14 27.86
N LYS A 312 -2.87 -1.17 28.12
CA LYS A 312 -1.81 -2.06 27.63
C LYS A 312 -1.76 -2.11 26.11
N GLY A 313 -2.93 -2.19 25.45
CA GLY A 313 -3.04 -2.12 24.00
C GLY A 313 -2.47 -0.82 23.45
N ARG A 314 -2.82 0.33 24.04
CA ARG A 314 -2.24 1.64 23.66
C ARG A 314 -0.73 1.67 23.88
N TYR A 315 -0.24 1.19 25.01
CA TYR A 315 1.19 1.14 25.29
C TYR A 315 1.95 0.30 24.27
N GLU A 316 1.45 -0.88 23.94
CA GLU A 316 2.02 -1.76 22.92
C GLU A 316 2.03 -1.07 21.54
N VAL A 317 0.90 -0.50 21.14
CA VAL A 317 0.79 0.18 19.85
C VAL A 317 1.75 1.36 19.77
N ALA A 318 1.78 2.26 20.75
CA ALA A 318 2.72 3.40 20.76
C ALA A 318 4.19 2.96 20.78
N ARG A 319 4.49 1.78 21.33
CA ARG A 319 5.84 1.23 21.32
C ARG A 319 6.27 0.76 19.93
N PHE A 320 5.36 0.27 19.09
CA PHE A 320 5.71 -0.37 17.80
C PHE A 320 5.22 0.38 16.56
N SER A 321 4.30 1.34 16.68
CA SER A 321 3.67 2.03 15.55
C SER A 321 4.45 3.24 14.98
N GLY A 322 5.67 3.51 15.46
CA GLY A 322 6.54 4.52 14.85
C GLY A 322 7.50 5.19 15.82
N HIS A 323 8.80 5.03 15.59
CA HIS A 323 9.94 5.67 16.28
C HIS A 323 9.90 5.73 17.81
N GLY A 324 8.97 5.03 18.46
CA GLY A 324 8.74 5.09 19.89
C GLY A 324 8.36 6.49 20.40
N LEU A 325 7.83 7.37 19.53
CA LEU A 325 7.44 8.73 19.90
C LEU A 325 6.19 8.73 20.79
N ASN A 326 6.10 9.73 21.68
CA ASN A 326 4.92 9.93 22.53
C ASN A 326 3.71 10.45 21.76
N ILE A 327 3.96 11.16 20.64
CA ILE A 327 2.93 11.75 19.78
C ILE A 327 3.39 11.53 18.34
N ARG A 328 2.67 10.70 17.59
CA ARG A 328 2.84 10.58 16.14
C ARG A 328 1.49 10.81 15.49
N TYR A 329 1.40 11.87 14.71
CA TYR A 329 0.23 12.17 13.91
C TYR A 329 0.53 11.80 12.45
N ASN A 330 -0.14 10.78 11.92
CA ASN A 330 -0.03 10.41 10.51
C ASN A 330 -1.43 10.39 9.88
N LYS A 331 -1.66 11.27 8.91
CA LYS A 331 -2.90 11.34 8.12
C LYS A 331 -2.63 11.23 6.62
N HIS A 332 -1.90 10.18 6.22
CA HIS A 332 -1.62 9.85 4.81
C HIS A 332 -2.43 8.69 4.24
N GLY A 333 -3.19 7.99 5.06
CA GLY A 333 -3.92 6.79 4.69
C GLY A 333 -4.94 7.05 3.58
N LEU A 334 -5.20 6.01 2.79
CA LEU A 334 -6.34 6.00 1.86
C LEU A 334 -7.67 5.98 2.62
N ILE A 335 -7.65 5.43 3.83
CA ILE A 335 -8.81 5.26 4.72
C ILE A 335 -8.48 5.93 6.05
N LYS A 336 -9.41 6.72 6.56
CA LYS A 336 -9.27 7.41 7.84
C LYS A 336 -9.39 6.44 9.01
N TRP A 337 -8.83 6.83 10.15
CA TRP A 337 -8.98 6.06 11.38
C TRP A 337 -10.41 6.16 11.93
N ASP A 338 -10.82 5.20 12.75
CA ASP A 338 -12.14 5.20 13.39
C ASP A 338 -12.37 6.49 14.21
N GLY A 339 -13.54 7.09 14.07
CA GLY A 339 -13.90 8.35 14.74
C GLY A 339 -13.38 9.64 14.08
N ASP A 340 -12.51 9.57 13.06
CA ASP A 340 -12.11 10.76 12.31
C ASP A 340 -13.32 11.38 11.57
N PRO A 341 -13.47 12.72 11.54
CA PRO A 341 -14.64 13.35 10.97
C PRO A 341 -14.72 13.25 9.43
N GLY A 342 -15.95 13.28 8.93
CA GLY A 342 -16.28 13.32 7.51
C GLY A 342 -16.30 11.95 6.85
N LYS A 343 -16.02 11.91 5.54
CA LYS A 343 -16.04 10.67 4.76
C LYS A 343 -14.91 9.72 5.20
N PRO A 344 -15.15 8.41 5.26
CA PRO A 344 -14.20 7.44 5.81
C PRO A 344 -13.02 7.15 4.87
N SER A 345 -13.16 7.39 3.57
CA SER A 345 -12.06 7.29 2.59
C SER A 345 -11.55 8.66 2.16
N ARG A 346 -10.31 8.69 1.64
CA ARG A 346 -9.75 9.78 0.83
C ARG A 346 -9.92 9.47 -0.65
N ALA A 347 -9.88 10.49 -1.50
CA ALA A 347 -9.99 10.31 -2.95
C ALA A 347 -8.96 9.31 -3.51
N ALA A 348 -7.75 9.27 -2.92
CA ALA A 348 -6.68 8.37 -3.31
C ALA A 348 -7.01 6.87 -3.17
N LEU A 349 -8.04 6.49 -2.39
CA LEU A 349 -8.55 5.10 -2.38
C LEU A 349 -8.92 4.62 -3.79
N TYR A 350 -9.58 5.49 -4.56
CA TYR A 350 -10.15 5.17 -5.86
C TYR A 350 -9.14 5.22 -7.01
N THR A 351 -7.92 5.72 -6.75
CA THR A 351 -6.79 5.68 -7.67
C THR A 351 -5.76 4.64 -7.23
N LEU A 352 -5.13 4.82 -6.07
CA LEU A 352 -4.09 3.94 -5.55
C LEU A 352 -4.61 2.56 -5.13
N GLY A 353 -5.87 2.45 -4.68
CA GLY A 353 -6.50 1.15 -4.42
C GLY A 353 -6.60 0.31 -5.69
N TYR A 354 -7.07 0.90 -6.79
CA TYR A 354 -7.10 0.22 -8.09
C TYR A 354 -5.71 -0.05 -8.66
N MET A 355 -4.81 0.92 -8.55
CA MET A 355 -3.44 0.75 -9.02
C MET A 355 -2.75 -0.41 -8.30
N THR A 356 -2.89 -0.50 -6.98
CA THR A 356 -2.36 -1.61 -6.17
C THR A 356 -3.04 -2.93 -6.49
N LYS A 357 -4.36 -2.91 -6.66
CA LYS A 357 -5.17 -4.10 -7.00
C LYS A 357 -4.78 -4.68 -8.36
N LEU A 358 -4.47 -3.86 -9.35
CA LEU A 358 -4.25 -4.30 -10.72
C LEU A 358 -2.77 -4.48 -11.06
N PHE A 359 -1.87 -3.67 -10.49
CA PHE A 359 -0.43 -3.68 -10.79
C PHE A 359 0.33 -4.56 -9.80
N LYS A 360 0.12 -5.87 -9.94
CA LYS A 360 0.56 -6.89 -8.98
C LYS A 360 2.02 -7.28 -9.14
N LYS A 361 2.56 -7.91 -8.10
CA LYS A 361 3.83 -8.64 -8.10
C LYS A 361 3.85 -9.70 -9.19
N GLY A 362 4.99 -9.83 -9.87
CA GLY A 362 5.21 -10.81 -10.93
C GLY A 362 4.74 -10.31 -12.31
N SER A 363 4.16 -9.11 -12.37
CA SER A 363 3.75 -8.49 -13.62
C SER A 363 4.95 -8.07 -14.46
N ARG A 364 4.77 -8.08 -15.77
CA ARG A 364 5.75 -7.63 -16.76
C ARG A 364 5.34 -6.24 -17.25
N VAL A 365 6.22 -5.26 -17.05
CA VAL A 365 5.98 -3.88 -17.49
C VAL A 365 5.99 -3.79 -19.01
N MET A 366 5.04 -3.03 -19.56
CA MET A 366 4.93 -2.72 -20.98
C MET A 366 5.58 -1.36 -21.27
N ASP A 367 6.06 -1.16 -22.49
CA ASP A 367 6.61 0.12 -22.93
C ASP A 367 5.47 1.03 -23.39
N CYS A 368 5.29 2.15 -22.69
CA CYS A 368 4.22 3.11 -22.95
C CYS A 368 4.81 4.45 -23.41
N SER A 369 4.29 4.97 -24.53
CA SER A 369 4.61 6.31 -25.04
C SER A 369 3.36 7.06 -25.44
N TRP A 370 3.37 8.37 -25.34
CA TRP A 370 2.26 9.25 -25.72
C TRP A 370 2.77 10.54 -26.37
N ASP A 371 1.90 11.20 -27.13
CA ASP A 371 2.23 12.42 -27.91
C ASP A 371 1.61 13.71 -27.34
N ASP A 372 0.94 13.63 -26.20
CA ASP A 372 0.25 14.73 -25.54
C ASP A 372 0.76 14.91 -24.11
N ASP A 373 1.31 16.09 -23.81
CA ASP A 373 1.94 16.42 -22.53
C ASP A 373 0.97 16.39 -21.34
N SER A 374 -0.34 16.41 -21.57
CA SER A 374 -1.37 16.26 -20.53
C SER A 374 -1.68 14.81 -20.16
N LEU A 375 -1.15 13.83 -20.90
CA LEU A 375 -1.39 12.41 -20.67
C LEU A 375 -0.25 11.74 -19.92
N ARG A 376 -0.57 10.71 -19.12
CA ARG A 376 0.40 9.73 -18.61
C ARG A 376 -0.17 8.34 -18.78
N ALA A 377 0.69 7.36 -19.04
CA ALA A 377 0.25 5.98 -19.15
C ALA A 377 1.26 5.00 -18.55
N GLY A 378 0.75 3.89 -18.05
CA GLY A 378 1.56 2.74 -17.65
C GLY A 378 0.74 1.47 -17.75
N ALA A 379 1.36 0.41 -18.25
CA ALA A 379 0.69 -0.85 -18.50
C ALA A 379 1.55 -2.03 -18.09
N ILE A 380 0.87 -3.13 -17.78
CA ILE A 380 1.49 -4.39 -17.40
C ILE A 380 0.76 -5.58 -18.03
N THR A 381 1.47 -6.69 -18.14
CA THR A 381 0.88 -8.03 -18.29
C THR A 381 1.15 -8.83 -17.02
N ASN A 382 0.11 -9.30 -16.35
CA ASN A 382 0.21 -10.18 -15.19
C ASN A 382 0.81 -11.54 -15.57
N GLU A 383 1.18 -12.34 -14.57
CA GLU A 383 1.76 -13.67 -14.76
C GLU A 383 0.82 -14.61 -15.54
N ASP A 384 -0.49 -14.52 -15.27
CA ASP A 384 -1.56 -15.28 -15.93
C ASP A 384 -1.90 -14.79 -17.35
N GLY A 385 -1.24 -13.74 -17.83
CA GLY A 385 -1.46 -13.16 -19.16
C GLY A 385 -2.50 -12.05 -19.22
N SER A 386 -3.23 -11.79 -18.13
CA SER A 386 -4.15 -10.66 -18.07
C SER A 386 -3.43 -9.32 -18.20
N PHE A 387 -4.13 -8.33 -18.75
CA PHE A 387 -3.58 -7.02 -19.09
C PHE A 387 -4.20 -5.95 -18.19
N SER A 388 -3.41 -4.97 -17.77
CA SER A 388 -3.91 -3.78 -17.08
C SER A 388 -3.20 -2.52 -17.57
N LEU A 389 -3.95 -1.45 -17.77
CA LEU A 389 -3.51 -0.14 -18.23
C LEU A 389 -4.10 0.92 -17.30
N CYS A 390 -3.27 1.87 -16.90
CA CYS A 390 -3.69 3.10 -16.22
C CYS A 390 -3.36 4.27 -17.14
N VAL A 391 -4.34 5.15 -17.35
CA VAL A 391 -4.17 6.39 -18.13
C VAL A 391 -4.63 7.57 -17.29
N ILE A 392 -3.80 8.61 -17.23
CA ILE A 392 -4.10 9.88 -16.59
C ILE A 392 -4.34 10.94 -17.66
N ASN A 393 -5.39 11.73 -17.49
CA ASN A 393 -5.60 12.97 -18.25
C ASN A 393 -5.58 14.16 -17.28
N TRP A 394 -4.53 14.98 -17.34
CA TRP A 394 -4.43 16.21 -16.55
C TRP A 394 -5.17 17.40 -17.17
N ALA A 395 -5.57 17.32 -18.44
CA ALA A 395 -6.30 18.41 -19.09
C ALA A 395 -7.61 18.70 -18.36
N GLY A 396 -8.00 19.98 -18.33
CA GLY A 396 -9.30 20.42 -17.81
C GLY A 396 -10.49 20.10 -18.71
N GLU A 397 -10.28 19.30 -19.77
CA GLU A 397 -11.28 18.94 -20.76
C GLU A 397 -11.15 17.45 -21.16
N ASP A 398 -12.19 16.93 -21.81
CA ASP A 398 -12.18 15.58 -22.37
C ASP A 398 -11.05 15.42 -23.40
N ARG A 399 -10.37 14.27 -23.35
CA ARG A 399 -9.34 13.90 -24.33
C ARG A 399 -9.76 12.66 -25.11
N ARG A 400 -9.85 12.80 -26.43
CA ARG A 400 -10.01 11.67 -27.36
C ARG A 400 -8.64 11.10 -27.69
N VAL A 401 -8.43 9.83 -27.34
CA VAL A 401 -7.15 9.14 -27.41
C VAL A 401 -7.28 7.87 -28.25
N GLU A 402 -6.37 7.68 -29.20
CA GLU A 402 -6.17 6.41 -29.89
C GLU A 402 -5.20 5.54 -29.07
N LEU A 403 -5.67 4.37 -28.63
CA LEU A 403 -4.83 3.34 -28.01
C LEU A 403 -4.30 2.40 -29.09
N GLU A 404 -2.98 2.35 -29.26
CA GLU A 404 -2.30 1.37 -30.11
C GLU A 404 -1.70 0.26 -29.24
N LEU A 405 -2.27 -0.95 -29.29
CA LEU A 405 -1.93 -2.06 -28.40
C LEU A 405 -1.28 -3.24 -29.14
N GLU A 406 -0.04 -3.59 -28.76
CA GLU A 406 0.64 -4.79 -29.25
C GLU A 406 0.25 -6.07 -28.48
N HIS A 407 -0.31 -5.91 -27.29
CA HIS A 407 -0.78 -7.03 -26.49
C HIS A 407 -2.10 -7.58 -27.03
N PHE A 408 -2.23 -8.91 -27.07
CA PHE A 408 -3.46 -9.55 -27.50
C PHE A 408 -4.41 -9.62 -26.30
N LEU A 409 -5.65 -9.22 -26.50
CA LEU A 409 -6.71 -9.28 -25.50
C LEU A 409 -7.65 -10.45 -25.85
N ASP A 410 -7.86 -11.34 -24.87
CA ASP A 410 -8.72 -12.51 -24.98
C ASP A 410 -10.19 -12.22 -24.63
N LYS A 411 -10.46 -11.06 -24.02
CA LYS A 411 -11.78 -10.57 -23.63
C LYS A 411 -11.80 -9.04 -23.53
N PRO A 412 -13.00 -8.41 -23.46
CA PRO A 412 -13.12 -6.96 -23.30
C PRO A 412 -12.38 -6.42 -22.08
N LEU A 413 -12.01 -5.14 -22.12
CA LEU A 413 -11.47 -4.43 -20.97
C LEU A 413 -12.61 -3.97 -20.08
N ARG A 414 -12.56 -4.24 -18.76
CA ARG A 414 -13.35 -3.49 -17.78
C ARG A 414 -12.72 -2.10 -17.61
N ARG A 415 -13.55 -1.07 -17.65
CA ARG A 415 -13.14 0.32 -17.42
C ARG A 415 -13.53 0.77 -16.02
N TYR A 416 -12.62 1.43 -15.32
CA TYR A 416 -12.86 2.08 -14.03
C TYR A 416 -12.42 3.53 -14.12
N ASP A 417 -13.35 4.44 -13.91
CA ASP A 417 -13.09 5.88 -14.01
C ASP A 417 -13.00 6.53 -12.64
N PHE A 418 -12.05 7.45 -12.52
CA PHE A 418 -11.92 8.40 -11.43
C PHE A 418 -11.87 9.81 -12.01
N SER A 419 -12.58 10.76 -11.40
CA SER A 419 -12.49 12.18 -11.72
C SER A 419 -12.25 12.98 -10.44
N ALA A 420 -11.30 13.92 -10.49
CA ALA A 420 -11.03 14.79 -9.34
C ALA A 420 -12.25 15.60 -8.89
N ASP A 421 -13.12 15.97 -9.83
CA ASP A 421 -14.31 16.80 -9.56
C ASP A 421 -15.51 15.96 -9.09
N LYS A 422 -15.49 14.64 -9.29
CA LYS A 422 -16.58 13.70 -8.98
C LYS A 422 -16.04 12.41 -8.36
N VAL A 423 -15.36 12.57 -7.23
CA VAL A 423 -14.79 11.43 -6.49
C VAL A 423 -15.90 10.47 -6.03
N PRO A 424 -15.78 9.14 -6.30
CA PRO A 424 -16.85 8.16 -6.07
C PRO A 424 -16.92 7.69 -4.61
N TYR A 425 -17.02 8.65 -3.68
CA TYR A 425 -17.12 8.38 -2.26
C TYR A 425 -18.30 7.49 -1.89
N ASN A 426 -18.09 6.60 -0.94
CA ASN A 426 -19.14 5.84 -0.26
C ASN A 426 -18.74 5.59 1.21
N ASP A 427 -19.73 5.33 2.04
CA ASP A 427 -19.54 5.19 3.50
C ASP A 427 -18.81 3.88 3.88
N PHE A 428 -18.67 2.93 2.96
CA PHE A 428 -18.14 1.59 3.21
C PHE A 428 -16.71 1.39 2.70
N CYS A 429 -16.12 2.44 2.12
CA CYS A 429 -14.80 2.40 1.47
C CYS A 429 -14.71 1.31 0.39
N ASP A 430 -15.80 1.00 -0.31
CA ASP A 430 -15.83 0.08 -1.46
C ASP A 430 -15.15 0.72 -2.67
N LEU A 431 -14.36 -0.04 -3.42
CA LEU A 431 -13.90 0.39 -4.73
C LEU A 431 -15.09 0.49 -5.71
N GLN A 432 -15.05 1.48 -6.60
CA GLN A 432 -16.14 1.72 -7.54
C GLN A 432 -16.31 0.54 -8.51
N PRO A 433 -17.53 0.16 -8.91
CA PRO A 433 -17.72 -0.85 -9.96
C PRO A 433 -17.18 -0.36 -11.31
N HIS A 434 -17.00 -1.28 -12.26
CA HIS A 434 -16.62 -0.90 -13.62
C HIS A 434 -17.75 -0.11 -14.29
N SER A 435 -17.40 0.92 -15.06
CA SER A 435 -18.34 1.81 -15.75
C SER A 435 -18.82 1.20 -17.08
N GLU A 436 -17.95 0.48 -17.78
CA GLU A 436 -18.26 -0.18 -19.04
C GLU A 436 -17.33 -1.35 -19.33
N ARG A 437 -17.68 -2.13 -20.35
CA ARG A 437 -16.82 -3.14 -20.98
C ARG A 437 -16.49 -2.68 -22.40
N LEU A 438 -15.21 -2.47 -22.67
CA LEU A 438 -14.72 -1.99 -23.96
C LEU A 438 -14.14 -3.16 -24.76
N ALA A 439 -14.77 -3.48 -25.90
CA ALA A 439 -14.12 -4.32 -26.91
C ALA A 439 -12.98 -3.51 -27.52
N CYS A 440 -11.76 -4.02 -27.39
CA CYS A 440 -10.54 -3.34 -27.83
C CYS A 440 -9.80 -4.25 -28.82
N ASP A 441 -9.45 -3.69 -29.97
CA ASP A 441 -8.61 -4.33 -30.97
C ASP A 441 -7.18 -3.75 -30.91
N ARG A 442 -6.41 -3.82 -32.01
CA ARG A 442 -5.07 -3.19 -32.03
C ARG A 442 -5.11 -1.68 -31.91
N ASN A 443 -6.17 -1.02 -32.41
CA ASN A 443 -6.28 0.43 -32.51
C ASN A 443 -7.68 0.87 -32.07
N THR A 444 -7.85 1.22 -30.81
CA THR A 444 -9.15 1.56 -30.25
C THR A 444 -9.18 3.01 -29.77
N THR A 445 -10.20 3.77 -30.17
CA THR A 445 -10.38 5.14 -29.69
C THR A 445 -11.18 5.15 -28.38
N ILE A 446 -10.67 5.87 -27.38
CA ILE A 446 -11.33 6.10 -26.11
C ILE A 446 -11.49 7.60 -25.84
N THR A 447 -12.39 7.95 -24.92
CA THR A 447 -12.52 9.30 -24.37
C THR A 447 -12.22 9.27 -22.88
N LEU A 448 -11.26 10.06 -22.45
CA LEU A 448 -10.88 10.27 -21.05
C LEU A 448 -11.51 11.57 -20.56
N GLY A 449 -12.13 11.55 -19.38
CA GLY A 449 -12.70 12.75 -18.77
C GLY A 449 -11.62 13.76 -18.34
N PRO A 450 -11.99 15.01 -18.01
CA PRO A 450 -11.04 15.99 -17.50
C PRO A 450 -10.49 15.56 -16.14
N ARG A 451 -9.21 15.86 -15.87
CA ARG A 451 -8.53 15.62 -14.57
C ARG A 451 -8.94 14.27 -13.99
N SER A 452 -8.59 13.22 -14.71
CA SER A 452 -9.08 11.87 -14.49
C SER A 452 -7.97 10.83 -14.45
N VAL A 453 -8.27 9.71 -13.81
CA VAL A 453 -7.52 8.47 -13.92
C VAL A 453 -8.49 7.41 -14.42
N THR A 454 -8.13 6.71 -15.50
CA THR A 454 -8.93 5.59 -16.01
C THR A 454 -8.08 4.32 -16.01
N PHE A 455 -8.61 3.27 -15.39
CA PHE A 455 -8.04 1.92 -15.44
C PHE A 455 -8.79 1.06 -16.44
N PHE A 456 -8.05 0.31 -17.23
CA PHE A 456 -8.57 -0.71 -18.14
C PHE A 456 -7.93 -2.05 -17.79
N THR A 457 -8.72 -3.12 -17.69
CA THR A 457 -8.16 -4.43 -17.30
C THR A 457 -8.91 -5.62 -17.85
N THR A 458 -8.18 -6.70 -18.13
CA THR A 458 -8.72 -8.06 -18.33
C THR A 458 -8.46 -8.98 -17.13
N ASP A 459 -7.96 -8.46 -16.00
CA ASP A 459 -7.76 -9.21 -14.74
C ASP A 459 -9.10 -9.38 -14.00
N TYR A 460 -10.01 -10.13 -14.63
CA TYR A 460 -11.30 -10.50 -14.06
C TYR A 460 -11.81 -11.82 -14.62
N VAL A 461 -12.65 -12.51 -13.85
CA VAL A 461 -13.45 -13.65 -14.32
C VAL A 461 -14.92 -13.25 -14.25
N GLU A 462 -15.67 -13.44 -15.34
CA GLU A 462 -17.13 -13.29 -15.29
C GLU A 462 -17.73 -14.50 -14.60
N ARG A 463 -18.35 -14.25 -13.45
CA ARG A 463 -19.06 -15.25 -12.66
C ARG A 463 -20.05 -14.58 -11.72
N THR A 464 -21.01 -15.36 -11.25
CA THR A 464 -21.84 -15.00 -10.11
C THR A 464 -21.23 -15.61 -8.85
N PRO A 465 -20.89 -14.82 -7.82
CA PRO A 465 -20.49 -15.34 -6.51
C PRO A 465 -21.59 -16.19 -5.87
N SER A 466 -21.20 -17.12 -4.99
CA SER A 466 -22.16 -17.96 -4.25
C SER A 466 -23.17 -17.14 -3.44
N THR A 467 -24.42 -17.60 -3.42
CA THR A 467 -25.47 -17.07 -2.53
C THR A 467 -25.11 -17.33 -1.06
N ILE A 468 -25.45 -16.39 -0.19
CA ILE A 468 -25.22 -16.52 1.25
C ILE A 468 -26.42 -17.21 1.91
N GLU A 469 -26.13 -18.26 2.66
CA GLU A 469 -27.14 -19.10 3.31
C GLU A 469 -27.33 -18.72 4.79
N ASN A 470 -28.46 -19.18 5.35
CA ASN A 470 -28.79 -19.06 6.77
C ASN A 470 -28.76 -17.63 7.34
N VAL A 471 -29.08 -16.64 6.48
CA VAL A 471 -29.25 -15.23 6.86
C VAL A 471 -30.46 -15.10 7.79
N ARG A 472 -30.22 -14.67 9.02
CA ARG A 472 -31.27 -14.50 10.05
C ARG A 472 -30.91 -13.42 11.06
N VAL A 473 -31.90 -12.91 11.77
CA VAL A 473 -31.69 -11.99 12.88
C VAL A 473 -31.54 -12.80 14.17
N GLU A 474 -30.45 -12.57 14.91
CA GLU A 474 -30.14 -13.22 16.18
C GLU A 474 -29.59 -12.17 17.15
N ASN A 475 -30.21 -12.03 18.33
CA ASN A 475 -29.80 -11.08 19.37
C ASN A 475 -29.62 -9.63 18.88
N GLY A 476 -30.52 -9.16 17.99
CA GLY A 476 -30.46 -7.80 17.43
C GLY A 476 -29.35 -7.57 16.40
N ARG A 477 -28.74 -8.63 15.88
CA ARG A 477 -27.74 -8.59 14.80
C ARG A 477 -28.19 -9.47 13.64
N LEU A 478 -27.75 -9.13 12.42
CA LEU A 478 -27.86 -10.06 11.30
C LEU A 478 -26.70 -11.04 11.38
N VAL A 479 -26.96 -12.34 11.23
CA VAL A 479 -25.96 -13.41 11.20
C VAL A 479 -26.19 -14.30 9.99
N TRP A 480 -25.12 -14.85 9.42
CA TRP A 480 -25.19 -15.74 8.26
C TRP A 480 -24.11 -16.82 8.29
N GLN A 481 -24.20 -17.79 7.39
CA GLN A 481 -23.17 -18.81 7.24
C GLN A 481 -22.00 -18.28 6.40
N ALA A 482 -20.77 -18.63 6.82
CA ALA A 482 -19.56 -18.30 6.08
C ALA A 482 -19.61 -18.77 4.62
N CYS A 483 -19.22 -17.89 3.69
CA CYS A 483 -19.10 -18.19 2.28
C CYS A 483 -17.90 -19.13 2.05
N ILE A 484 -18.16 -20.29 1.46
CA ILE A 484 -17.13 -21.29 1.12
C ILE A 484 -16.53 -21.10 -0.28
N ASP A 485 -16.97 -20.06 -1.00
CA ASP A 485 -16.45 -19.73 -2.33
C ASP A 485 -14.99 -19.30 -2.22
N ARG A 486 -14.10 -19.94 -2.98
CA ARG A 486 -12.65 -19.66 -2.92
C ARG A 486 -12.30 -18.25 -3.35
N GLU A 487 -13.15 -17.60 -4.15
CA GLU A 487 -12.91 -16.24 -4.63
C GLU A 487 -13.57 -15.18 -3.75
N HIS A 488 -14.32 -15.58 -2.70
CA HIS A 488 -14.96 -14.66 -1.76
C HIS A 488 -13.93 -13.75 -1.08
N CYS A 489 -14.23 -12.46 -1.00
CA CYS A 489 -13.40 -11.47 -0.33
C CYS A 489 -14.09 -10.88 0.90
N TYR A 490 -15.31 -10.37 0.73
CA TYR A 490 -16.10 -9.74 1.78
C TYR A 490 -17.60 -9.79 1.45
N TYR A 491 -18.44 -9.39 2.39
CA TYR A 491 -19.89 -9.29 2.25
C TYR A 491 -20.34 -7.85 2.09
N ARG A 492 -21.33 -7.61 1.23
CA ARG A 492 -22.17 -6.41 1.30
C ARG A 492 -23.51 -6.77 1.93
N VAL A 493 -23.97 -5.94 2.86
CA VAL A 493 -25.24 -6.13 3.56
C VAL A 493 -26.18 -5.00 3.21
N TYR A 494 -27.42 -5.35 2.90
CA TYR A 494 -28.45 -4.42 2.49
C TYR A 494 -29.68 -4.50 3.39
N ALA A 495 -30.21 -3.35 3.79
CA ALA A 495 -31.57 -3.23 4.28
C ALA A 495 -32.54 -3.09 3.09
N VAL A 496 -33.55 -3.95 3.04
CA VAL A 496 -34.53 -4.04 1.96
C VAL A 496 -35.81 -3.38 2.42
N SER A 497 -36.10 -2.19 1.88
CA SER A 497 -37.32 -1.45 2.20
C SER A 497 -38.54 -1.97 1.44
N GLN A 498 -38.34 -2.33 0.17
CA GLN A 498 -39.31 -2.92 -0.77
C GLN A 498 -38.53 -3.71 -1.84
N PRO A 499 -39.16 -4.63 -2.59
CA PRO A 499 -38.48 -5.31 -3.70
C PRO A 499 -37.83 -4.32 -4.66
N GLY A 500 -36.53 -4.49 -4.92
CA GLY A 500 -35.74 -3.60 -5.79
C GLY A 500 -35.33 -2.26 -5.17
N LYS A 501 -35.62 -2.01 -3.88
CA LYS A 501 -35.17 -0.83 -3.14
C LYS A 501 -34.37 -1.24 -1.91
N GLU A 502 -33.07 -1.30 -2.12
CA GLU A 502 -32.09 -1.73 -1.14
C GLU A 502 -31.15 -0.58 -0.77
N MET A 503 -30.79 -0.49 0.50
CA MET A 503 -29.78 0.43 1.01
C MET A 503 -28.65 -0.40 1.61
N GLN A 504 -27.42 -0.23 1.12
CA GLN A 504 -26.26 -0.84 1.75
C GLN A 504 -26.10 -0.29 3.16
N ILE A 505 -25.91 -1.17 4.14
CA ILE A 505 -25.74 -0.82 5.55
C ILE A 505 -24.38 -1.27 6.09
N ALA A 506 -23.69 -2.18 5.41
CA ALA A 506 -22.34 -2.60 5.77
C ALA A 506 -21.58 -3.19 4.56
N SER A 507 -20.25 -3.08 4.62
CA SER A 507 -19.32 -3.98 3.93
C SER A 507 -18.42 -4.60 4.99
N THR A 508 -18.35 -5.93 5.09
CA THR A 508 -17.65 -6.58 6.20
C THR A 508 -17.03 -7.92 5.80
N VAL A 509 -15.97 -8.33 6.48
CA VAL A 509 -15.47 -9.71 6.41
C VAL A 509 -16.09 -10.62 7.47
N ALA A 510 -16.82 -10.05 8.43
CA ALA A 510 -17.47 -10.79 9.48
C ALA A 510 -18.68 -11.57 8.96
N GLU A 511 -19.13 -12.55 9.74
CA GLU A 511 -20.34 -13.35 9.48
C GLU A 511 -21.56 -12.80 10.26
N SER A 512 -21.44 -11.56 10.73
CA SER A 512 -22.52 -10.81 11.35
C SER A 512 -22.33 -9.30 11.19
N CYS A 513 -23.42 -8.54 11.25
CA CYS A 513 -23.35 -7.08 11.35
C CYS A 513 -24.46 -6.52 12.26
N ALA A 514 -24.26 -5.29 12.73
CA ALA A 514 -25.32 -4.54 13.40
C ALA A 514 -26.43 -4.21 12.38
N ILE A 515 -27.67 -4.13 12.85
CA ILE A 515 -28.83 -3.78 12.03
C ILE A 515 -29.65 -2.65 12.65
N PRO A 516 -30.30 -1.82 11.84
CA PRO A 516 -31.13 -0.71 12.33
C PRO A 516 -32.47 -1.18 12.92
N ASP A 517 -33.04 -2.30 12.46
CA ASP A 517 -34.34 -2.81 12.90
C ASP A 517 -34.39 -4.34 12.90
N SER A 518 -34.65 -4.97 14.06
CA SER A 518 -34.75 -6.42 14.18
C SER A 518 -35.90 -7.05 13.38
N ASN A 519 -36.90 -6.27 12.97
CA ASN A 519 -38.02 -6.72 12.13
C ASN A 519 -37.82 -6.38 10.64
N GLY A 520 -36.68 -5.78 10.28
CA GLY A 520 -36.36 -5.43 8.91
C GLY A 520 -36.12 -6.63 8.00
N CYS A 521 -36.22 -6.41 6.69
CA CYS A 521 -35.81 -7.37 5.67
C CYS A 521 -34.36 -7.06 5.24
N TYR A 522 -33.52 -8.08 5.15
CA TYR A 522 -32.10 -7.92 4.86
C TYR A 522 -31.62 -8.89 3.77
N ARG A 523 -30.65 -8.43 2.97
CA ARG A 523 -29.93 -9.25 1.99
C ARG A 523 -28.43 -9.19 2.29
N VAL A 524 -27.75 -10.33 2.16
CA VAL A 524 -26.30 -10.44 2.30
C VAL A 524 -25.75 -10.98 0.99
N ALA A 525 -24.81 -10.26 0.39
CA ALA A 525 -24.18 -10.63 -0.88
C ALA A 525 -22.70 -10.92 -0.67
N SER A 526 -22.20 -12.00 -1.26
CA SER A 526 -20.75 -12.23 -1.40
C SER A 526 -20.20 -11.31 -2.48
N VAL A 527 -19.07 -10.64 -2.21
CA VAL A 527 -18.26 -9.97 -3.22
C VAL A 527 -16.97 -10.75 -3.43
N ASP A 528 -16.66 -11.05 -4.69
CA ASP A 528 -15.44 -11.79 -5.05
C ASP A 528 -14.23 -10.87 -5.32
N ARG A 529 -13.04 -11.47 -5.48
CA ARG A 529 -11.79 -10.75 -5.76
C ARG A 529 -11.80 -9.91 -7.04
N TYR A 530 -12.72 -10.19 -7.97
CA TYR A 530 -12.85 -9.47 -9.24
C TYR A 530 -13.89 -8.34 -9.16
N GLY A 531 -14.53 -8.17 -7.99
CA GLY A 531 -15.57 -7.18 -7.76
C GLY A 531 -16.94 -7.60 -8.30
N ASN A 532 -17.15 -8.89 -8.60
CA ASN A 532 -18.50 -9.40 -8.87
C ASN A 532 -19.26 -9.53 -7.55
N GLU A 533 -20.54 -9.20 -7.57
CA GLU A 533 -21.44 -9.32 -6.42
C GLU A 533 -22.45 -10.46 -6.65
N GLY A 534 -22.68 -11.27 -5.62
CA GLY A 534 -23.72 -12.30 -5.60
C GLY A 534 -25.12 -11.68 -5.57
N ILE A 535 -26.08 -12.40 -6.18
CA ILE A 535 -27.48 -11.99 -6.22
C ILE A 535 -28.16 -12.41 -4.92
#